data_AF-A0A1Y2W4W8-F1
#
_entry.id   AF-A0A1Y2W4W8-F1
#
_cell.length_a   1.000
_cell.length_b   1.000
_cell.length_c   1.000
_cell.angle_alpha   90.00
_cell.angle_beta   90.00
_cell.angle_gamma   90.00
#
_symmetry.space_group_name_H-M   'P 1'
#
loop_
_entity.id
_entity.type
_entity.pdbx_description
1 polymer ?
#
loop_
_entity_poly.entity_id
_entity_poly.type
_entity_poly.pdbx_seq_one_letter_code
_entity_poly.pdbx_strand_id
1 'polypeptide(L)'
;MSQTYRSSSTATSSQYTDSDTTYSDAGSTGTAYTQYTVADYDNSIGVFQNQNSVPGAFVLPCEFVGYASCSVAFNYNETDAWVEHIVADHLQDKLPGKAVCWFCDTYLFDAKASQINDRRMNFHFRMEHIREHILDGMTANDIRPDFYMLEHLNRHNLIPKAVYDYAKQYQEINLPPEHTMHIYRPDFEPPERQRERERSNRVTNDQRKEDRQRKKNRDRKTDKKR
;
A
#
# COMPACT_ATOMS: atom_id res chain seq x y z
N MET A 1 30.76 62.29 -19.62
CA MET A 1 29.57 62.97 -19.05
C MET A 1 29.03 62.11 -17.93
N SER A 2 28.90 62.75 -16.77
CA SER A 2 28.54 62.22 -15.46
C SER A 2 27.17 61.52 -15.42
N GLN A 3 27.01 60.49 -14.59
CA GLN A 3 26.32 60.60 -13.28
C GLN A 3 26.11 59.21 -12.63
N THR A 4 26.61 59.11 -11.41
CA THR A 4 26.29 58.11 -10.39
C THR A 4 24.91 58.36 -9.80
N TYR A 5 24.16 57.30 -9.45
CA TYR A 5 23.17 57.34 -8.38
C TYR A 5 23.33 56.08 -7.51
N ARG A 6 23.80 56.29 -6.28
CA ARG A 6 23.56 55.44 -5.11
C ARG A 6 22.18 55.77 -4.56
N SER A 7 21.48 54.77 -4.05
CA SER A 7 20.76 54.90 -2.77
C SER A 7 20.69 53.55 -2.06
N SER A 8 21.22 53.54 -0.85
CA SER A 8 21.12 52.51 0.19
C SER A 8 20.04 52.94 1.18
N SER A 9 19.42 51.98 1.90
CA SER A 9 19.06 52.01 3.34
C SER A 9 18.45 50.63 3.70
N THR A 10 19.01 49.78 4.58
CA THR A 10 18.99 49.75 6.08
C THR A 10 17.59 49.92 6.69
N ALA A 11 17.11 49.20 7.72
CA ALA A 11 17.58 48.21 8.70
C ALA A 11 16.32 47.41 9.16
N THR A 12 16.31 46.30 9.92
CA THR A 12 16.62 46.20 11.35
C THR A 12 16.34 44.76 11.83
N SER A 13 17.17 44.33 12.78
CA SER A 13 17.16 43.09 13.56
C SER A 13 15.85 42.80 14.32
N SER A 14 15.55 41.51 14.53
CA SER A 14 15.02 41.05 15.83
C SER A 14 15.50 39.63 16.12
N GLN A 15 16.33 39.51 17.16
CA GLN A 15 16.64 38.27 17.87
C GLN A 15 15.62 38.04 19.01
N TYR A 16 15.75 36.87 19.65
CA TYR A 16 15.08 36.36 20.86
C TYR A 16 13.71 35.70 20.58
N THR A 17 13.36 34.53 21.13
CA THR A 17 13.84 33.80 22.32
C THR A 17 13.80 32.28 22.13
N ASP A 18 14.79 31.65 22.76
CA ASP A 18 14.80 30.28 23.26
C ASP A 18 13.52 29.94 24.04
N SER A 19 12.96 28.76 23.78
CA SER A 19 11.95 28.15 24.64
C SER A 19 12.01 26.63 24.50
N ASP A 20 12.93 26.07 25.30
CA ASP A 20 12.79 24.85 26.08
C ASP A 20 11.41 24.18 25.98
N THR A 21 11.35 22.96 25.45
CA THR A 21 10.23 22.04 25.69
C THR A 21 10.73 20.60 25.70
N THR A 22 11.10 20.18 26.91
CA THR A 22 10.99 18.83 27.48
C THR A 22 10.36 17.76 26.58
N TYR A 23 11.18 16.85 26.07
CA TYR A 23 10.74 15.53 25.61
C TYR A 23 10.22 14.74 26.81
N SER A 24 8.89 14.65 26.92
CA SER A 24 8.22 13.75 27.84
C SER A 24 7.92 12.46 27.12
N ASP A 25 8.48 11.38 27.66
CA ASP A 25 8.16 10.00 27.37
C ASP A 25 6.71 9.71 27.78
N ALA A 26 5.88 9.19 26.86
CA ALA A 26 4.53 8.73 27.16
C ALA A 26 3.99 7.77 26.08
N GLY A 27 4.21 6.48 26.32
CA GLY A 27 3.14 5.46 26.39
C GLY A 27 2.17 5.32 25.22
N SER A 28 2.32 4.19 24.52
CA SER A 28 1.27 3.52 23.73
C SER A 28 -0.13 3.65 24.32
N THR A 29 -1.06 4.22 23.55
CA THR A 29 -2.49 3.89 23.61
C THR A 29 -3.07 3.99 22.21
N GLY A 30 -3.84 2.95 21.83
CA GLY A 30 -4.19 2.64 20.44
C GLY A 30 -5.04 3.70 19.74
N THR A 31 -4.72 3.94 18.47
CA THR A 31 -5.56 4.71 17.56
C THR A 31 -6.74 3.86 17.12
N ALA A 32 -7.92 4.24 17.61
CA ALA A 32 -9.21 3.78 17.13
C ALA A 32 -9.38 4.13 15.65
N TYR A 33 -9.61 3.12 14.81
CA TYR A 33 -9.93 3.32 13.40
C TYR A 33 -11.35 3.91 13.29
N THR A 34 -11.43 5.10 12.70
CA THR A 34 -12.67 5.76 12.30
C THR A 34 -13.25 5.00 11.12
N GLN A 35 -14.45 4.42 11.29
CA GLN A 35 -15.21 3.83 10.19
C GLN A 35 -15.78 4.97 9.33
N TYR A 36 -15.14 5.24 8.20
CA TYR A 36 -15.75 6.01 7.12
C TYR A 36 -16.53 5.04 6.24
N THR A 37 -17.82 5.29 6.07
CA THR A 37 -18.66 4.59 5.09
C THR A 37 -18.20 4.99 3.70
N VAL A 38 -17.33 4.17 3.10
CA VAL A 38 -17.04 4.22 1.67
C VAL A 38 -18.29 3.80 0.92
N ALA A 39 -18.76 4.66 0.02
CA ALA A 39 -19.78 4.33 -0.97
C ALA A 39 -19.29 3.11 -1.76
N ASP A 40 -20.20 2.15 -2.00
CA ASP A 40 -19.99 0.95 -2.80
C ASP A 40 -19.33 1.31 -4.14
N TYR A 41 -18.01 1.21 -4.21
CA TYR A 41 -17.34 0.89 -5.45
C TYR A 41 -17.50 -0.63 -5.59
N ASP A 42 -18.19 -1.04 -6.64
CA ASP A 42 -18.43 -2.43 -6.97
C ASP A 42 -17.10 -3.20 -6.90
N ASN A 43 -17.02 -4.06 -5.88
CA ASN A 43 -15.86 -4.86 -5.53
C ASN A 43 -15.80 -6.07 -6.47
N SER A 44 -15.76 -5.82 -7.78
CA SER A 44 -15.42 -6.81 -8.77
C SER A 44 -13.91 -6.71 -9.06
N ILE A 45 -13.08 -7.01 -8.05
CA ILE A 45 -11.84 -7.74 -8.32
C ILE A 45 -12.29 -9.14 -8.71
N GLY A 46 -12.85 -9.23 -9.91
CA GLY A 46 -13.39 -10.44 -10.48
C GLY A 46 -12.22 -11.37 -10.74
N VAL A 47 -12.25 -12.52 -10.08
CA VAL A 47 -11.54 -13.73 -10.54
C VAL A 47 -11.67 -13.77 -12.06
N PHE A 48 -10.57 -13.56 -12.78
CA PHE A 48 -10.53 -13.60 -14.24
C PHE A 48 -10.84 -15.03 -14.70
N GLN A 49 -12.12 -15.36 -14.84
CA GLN A 49 -12.52 -16.50 -15.64
C GLN A 49 -12.30 -16.11 -17.11
N ASN A 50 -11.16 -16.52 -17.63
CA ASN A 50 -10.84 -16.58 -19.06
C ASN A 50 -11.89 -17.43 -19.79
N GLN A 51 -13.05 -16.85 -20.10
CA GLN A 51 -14.08 -17.51 -20.88
C GLN A 51 -13.74 -17.36 -22.37
N ASN A 52 -12.71 -18.10 -22.82
CA ASN A 52 -12.45 -18.55 -24.21
C ASN A 52 -10.97 -18.94 -24.49
N SER A 53 -10.11 -19.09 -23.47
CA SER A 53 -8.75 -19.56 -23.71
C SER A 53 -8.74 -21.05 -24.09
N VAL A 54 -8.30 -21.35 -25.30
CA VAL A 54 -7.84 -22.70 -25.65
C VAL A 54 -6.73 -23.07 -24.65
N PRO A 55 -6.75 -24.28 -24.05
CA PRO A 55 -5.67 -24.71 -23.17
C PRO A 55 -4.31 -24.58 -23.87
N GLY A 56 -3.42 -23.75 -23.34
CA GLY A 56 -2.11 -23.46 -23.93
C GLY A 56 -2.01 -22.18 -24.77
N ALA A 57 -3.08 -21.39 -24.90
CA ALA A 57 -3.00 -20.07 -25.52
C ALA A 57 -2.51 -19.01 -24.51
N PHE A 58 -1.35 -18.41 -24.76
CA PHE A 58 -0.86 -17.24 -24.03
C PHE A 58 -1.71 -16.02 -24.41
N VAL A 59 -2.20 -15.31 -23.40
CA VAL A 59 -3.10 -14.17 -23.56
C VAL A 59 -2.43 -12.92 -23.00
N LEU A 60 -2.50 -11.81 -23.74
CA LEU A 60 -1.96 -10.52 -23.35
C LEU A 60 -3.11 -9.65 -22.79
N PRO A 61 -3.17 -9.42 -21.46
CA PRO A 61 -4.22 -8.60 -20.85
C PRO A 61 -3.95 -7.12 -21.11
N CYS A 62 -5.01 -6.32 -21.30
CA CYS A 62 -4.88 -4.87 -21.33
C CYS A 62 -4.28 -4.32 -20.02
N GLU A 63 -3.37 -3.34 -20.10
CA GLU A 63 -2.78 -2.67 -18.93
C GLU A 63 -3.82 -2.01 -18.01
N PHE A 64 -4.95 -1.60 -18.59
CA PHE A 64 -6.03 -0.91 -17.88
C PHE A 64 -7.03 -1.86 -17.20
N VAL A 65 -6.77 -3.16 -17.22
CA VAL A 65 -7.58 -4.15 -16.52
C VAL A 65 -7.66 -3.87 -15.01
N GLY A 66 -6.59 -3.31 -14.42
CA GLY A 66 -6.54 -2.93 -13.00
C GLY A 66 -6.94 -1.50 -12.67
N TYR A 67 -7.23 -0.65 -13.67
CA TYR A 67 -7.45 0.79 -13.48
C TYR A 67 -8.81 1.28 -13.98
N ALA A 68 -9.27 0.81 -15.15
CA ALA A 68 -10.41 1.41 -15.85
C ALA A 68 -11.40 0.36 -16.39
N SER A 69 -11.49 -0.81 -15.75
CA SER A 69 -12.40 -1.91 -16.14
C SER A 69 -12.23 -2.40 -17.59
N CYS A 70 -11.05 -2.23 -18.19
CA CYS A 70 -10.80 -2.73 -19.54
C CYS A 70 -10.48 -4.22 -19.51
N SER A 71 -11.42 -5.05 -19.94
CA SER A 71 -11.28 -6.51 -19.99
C SER A 71 -10.78 -7.06 -21.33
N VAL A 72 -10.40 -6.17 -22.26
CA VAL A 72 -9.87 -6.59 -23.56
C VAL A 72 -8.57 -7.36 -23.37
N ALA A 73 -8.45 -8.46 -24.10
CA ALA A 73 -7.28 -9.31 -24.09
C ALA A 73 -6.97 -9.76 -25.53
N PHE A 74 -5.69 -9.99 -25.80
CA PHE A 74 -5.17 -10.26 -27.13
C PHE A 74 -4.47 -11.62 -27.16
N ASN A 75 -4.39 -12.23 -28.34
CA ASN A 75 -3.51 -13.38 -28.51
C ASN A 75 -2.04 -12.94 -28.38
N TYR A 76 -1.17 -13.81 -27.90
CA TYR A 76 0.27 -13.58 -27.83
C TYR A 76 0.92 -13.06 -29.12
N ASN A 77 0.40 -13.45 -30.29
CA ASN A 77 0.92 -13.00 -31.59
C ASN A 77 0.37 -11.64 -32.04
N GLU A 78 -0.60 -11.07 -31.33
CA GLU A 78 -1.24 -9.79 -31.64
C GLU A 78 -0.60 -8.64 -30.84
N THR A 79 0.72 -8.67 -30.69
CA THR A 79 1.47 -7.72 -29.85
C THR A 79 1.26 -6.28 -30.29
N ASP A 80 1.33 -6.00 -31.59
CA ASP A 80 1.13 -4.63 -32.09
C ASP A 80 -0.29 -4.14 -31.83
N ALA A 81 -1.30 -4.98 -32.04
CA ALA A 81 -2.70 -4.62 -31.75
C ALA A 81 -2.92 -4.37 -30.25
N TRP A 82 -2.28 -5.15 -29.38
CA TRP A 82 -2.31 -4.96 -27.94
C TRP A 82 -1.67 -3.63 -27.51
N VAL A 83 -0.50 -3.30 -28.07
CA VAL A 83 0.17 -2.01 -27.81
C VAL A 83 -0.71 -0.87 -28.31
N GLU A 84 -1.19 -0.93 -29.56
CA GLU A 84 -2.02 0.12 -30.14
C GLU A 84 -3.31 0.36 -29.37
N HIS A 85 -3.98 -0.69 -28.91
CA HIS A 85 -5.16 -0.57 -28.06
C HIS A 85 -4.87 0.25 -26.79
N ILE A 86 -3.76 -0.03 -26.12
CA ILE A 86 -3.38 0.72 -24.91
C ILE A 86 -3.05 2.17 -25.24
N VAL A 87 -2.30 2.41 -26.32
CA VAL A 87 -1.86 3.75 -26.71
C VAL A 87 -3.01 4.64 -27.19
N ALA A 88 -3.85 4.12 -28.07
CA ALA A 88 -4.95 4.87 -28.68
C ALA A 88 -6.14 5.00 -27.71
N ASP A 89 -6.61 3.90 -27.14
CA ASP A 89 -7.89 3.88 -26.44
C ASP A 89 -7.77 4.42 -25.01
N HIS A 90 -6.62 4.20 -24.36
CA HIS A 90 -6.44 4.56 -22.95
C HIS A 90 -5.46 5.71 -22.72
N LEU A 91 -4.33 5.73 -23.45
CA LEU A 91 -3.32 6.78 -23.28
C LEU A 91 -3.58 8.02 -24.13
N GLN A 92 -4.41 7.93 -25.18
CA GLN A 92 -4.67 9.03 -26.11
C GLN A 92 -3.36 9.64 -26.64
N ASP A 93 -2.40 8.77 -27.01
CA ASP A 93 -1.02 9.12 -27.42
C ASP A 93 -0.18 9.90 -26.38
N LYS A 94 -0.68 10.10 -25.17
CA LYS A 94 0.09 10.68 -24.04
C LYS A 94 0.89 9.57 -23.39
N LEU A 95 2.00 9.19 -24.00
CA LEU A 95 2.86 8.11 -23.52
C LEU A 95 3.71 8.53 -22.30
N PRO A 96 3.93 7.61 -21.34
CA PRO A 96 4.77 7.88 -20.18
C PRO A 96 6.22 8.09 -20.60
N GLY A 97 6.91 9.00 -19.90
CA GLY A 97 8.36 9.20 -20.09
C GLY A 97 9.19 8.16 -19.35
N LYS A 98 8.64 7.57 -18.29
CA LYS A 98 9.25 6.51 -17.48
C LYS A 98 8.20 5.47 -17.17
N ALA A 99 8.59 4.20 -17.21
CA ALA A 99 7.75 3.07 -16.85
C ALA A 99 8.64 1.90 -16.42
N VAL A 100 8.07 0.94 -15.70
CA VAL A 100 8.76 -0.29 -15.24
C VAL A 100 8.00 -1.53 -15.71
N CYS A 101 8.66 -2.68 -15.69
CA CYS A 101 8.00 -3.95 -15.98
C CYS A 101 6.98 -4.31 -14.89
N TRP A 102 5.88 -4.95 -15.26
CA TRP A 102 4.91 -5.48 -14.30
C TRP A 102 5.51 -6.58 -13.42
N PHE A 103 6.40 -7.40 -13.97
CA PHE A 103 6.81 -8.66 -13.35
C PHE A 103 8.23 -8.67 -12.78
N CYS A 104 9.07 -7.68 -13.10
CA CYS A 104 10.45 -7.64 -12.61
C CYS A 104 10.93 -6.22 -12.28
N ASP A 105 11.94 -6.14 -11.42
CA ASP A 105 12.56 -4.87 -11.01
C ASP A 105 13.81 -4.51 -11.84
N THR A 106 14.19 -5.39 -12.78
CA THR A 106 15.45 -5.26 -13.53
C THR A 106 15.43 -4.10 -14.53
N TYR A 107 14.27 -3.82 -15.11
CA TYR A 107 14.15 -2.89 -16.24
C TYR A 107 13.38 -1.62 -15.89
N LEU A 108 14.07 -0.48 -16.06
CA LEU A 108 13.48 0.86 -16.08
C LEU A 108 13.49 1.39 -17.51
N PHE A 109 12.31 1.61 -18.07
CA PHE A 109 12.12 2.13 -19.43
C PHE A 109 12.05 3.66 -19.38
N ASP A 110 13.18 4.33 -19.60
CA ASP A 110 13.29 5.80 -19.61
C ASP A 110 13.43 6.34 -21.04
N ALA A 111 12.35 6.95 -21.54
CA ALA A 111 12.33 7.52 -22.89
C ALA A 111 13.25 8.75 -23.06
N LYS A 112 13.76 9.32 -21.97
CA LYS A 112 14.76 10.41 -22.01
C LYS A 112 16.19 9.87 -22.04
N ALA A 113 16.40 8.55 -21.91
CA ALA A 113 17.71 7.96 -22.07
C ALA A 113 18.21 8.20 -23.52
N SER A 114 19.49 8.54 -23.64
CA SER A 114 20.10 9.00 -24.89
C SER A 114 19.99 8.01 -26.05
N GLN A 115 19.80 6.71 -25.76
CA GLN A 115 19.73 5.64 -26.76
C GLN A 115 18.36 5.52 -27.42
N ILE A 116 17.28 5.89 -26.74
CA ILE A 116 15.92 5.63 -27.22
C ILE A 116 15.28 6.94 -27.72
N ASN A 117 15.35 8.03 -26.95
CA ASN A 117 14.78 9.37 -27.24
C ASN A 117 13.41 9.40 -27.98
N ASP A 118 12.62 8.35 -27.84
CA ASP A 118 11.32 8.14 -28.47
C ASP A 118 10.44 7.42 -27.46
N ARG A 119 9.37 8.09 -27.02
CA ARG A 119 8.44 7.54 -26.03
C ARG A 119 7.66 6.36 -26.56
N ARG A 120 7.33 6.35 -27.86
CA ARG A 120 6.54 5.29 -28.48
C ARG A 120 7.35 4.03 -28.60
N MET A 121 8.58 4.16 -29.10
CA MET A 121 9.52 3.05 -29.14
C MET A 121 9.84 2.52 -27.73
N ASN A 122 10.10 3.41 -26.76
CA ASN A 122 10.34 3.01 -25.37
C ASN A 122 9.16 2.24 -24.76
N PHE A 123 7.93 2.68 -25.02
CA PHE A 123 6.73 2.01 -24.55
C PHE A 123 6.54 0.65 -25.25
N HIS A 124 6.79 0.56 -26.55
CA HIS A 124 6.73 -0.70 -27.29
C HIS A 124 7.72 -1.72 -26.73
N PHE A 125 8.98 -1.34 -26.50
CA PHE A 125 9.97 -2.22 -25.86
C PHE A 125 9.55 -2.70 -24.46
N ARG A 126 8.88 -1.85 -23.68
CA ARG A 126 8.31 -2.27 -22.40
C ARG A 126 7.26 -3.36 -22.58
N MET A 127 6.33 -3.16 -23.52
CA MET A 127 5.24 -4.11 -23.75
C MET A 127 5.78 -5.43 -24.31
N GLU A 128 6.79 -5.39 -25.19
CA GLU A 128 7.48 -6.59 -25.68
C GLU A 128 8.16 -7.35 -24.53
N HIS A 129 8.87 -6.65 -23.64
CA HIS A 129 9.49 -7.27 -22.47
C HIS A 129 8.46 -7.90 -21.52
N ILE A 130 7.32 -7.24 -21.28
CA ILE A 130 6.22 -7.79 -20.46
C ILE A 130 5.66 -9.06 -21.12
N ARG A 131 5.52 -9.07 -22.45
CA ARG A 131 5.07 -10.24 -23.21
C ARG A 131 6.01 -11.44 -23.03
N GLU A 132 7.32 -11.24 -22.93
CA GLU A 132 8.27 -12.33 -22.65
C GLU A 132 7.97 -13.01 -21.31
N HIS A 133 7.69 -12.25 -20.25
CA HIS A 133 7.30 -12.83 -18.95
C HIS A 133 6.00 -13.62 -19.02
N ILE A 134 5.04 -13.19 -19.85
CA ILE A 134 3.79 -13.93 -20.06
C ILE A 134 4.06 -15.28 -20.74
N LEU A 135 5.03 -15.34 -21.66
CA LEU A 135 5.48 -16.58 -22.27
C LEU A 135 6.09 -17.53 -21.21
N ASP A 136 6.79 -16.98 -20.22
CA ASP A 136 7.36 -17.72 -19.09
C ASP A 136 6.30 -18.18 -18.05
N GLY A 137 5.03 -17.86 -18.29
CA GLY A 137 3.90 -18.33 -17.48
C GLY A 137 3.36 -17.29 -16.48
N MET A 138 3.85 -16.05 -16.50
CA MET A 138 3.26 -14.98 -15.69
C MET A 138 1.86 -14.63 -16.20
N THR A 139 0.95 -14.34 -15.27
CA THR A 139 -0.47 -14.09 -15.56
C THR A 139 -0.89 -12.70 -15.11
N ALA A 140 -2.14 -12.31 -15.43
CA ALA A 140 -2.71 -11.05 -14.96
C ALA A 140 -2.75 -10.92 -13.43
N ASN A 141 -2.75 -12.04 -12.69
CA ASN A 141 -2.74 -12.02 -11.23
C ASN A 141 -1.37 -11.65 -10.65
N ASP A 142 -0.31 -11.76 -11.44
CA ASP A 142 1.07 -11.48 -11.04
C ASP A 142 1.51 -10.04 -11.38
N ILE A 143 0.60 -9.23 -11.94
CA ILE A 143 0.86 -7.84 -12.31
C ILE A 143 1.07 -6.99 -11.06
N ARG A 144 2.24 -6.35 -10.98
CA ARG A 144 2.55 -5.34 -9.96
C ARG A 144 2.27 -3.93 -10.50
N PRO A 145 1.91 -2.96 -9.64
CA PRO A 145 1.64 -1.60 -10.08
C PRO A 145 2.91 -0.89 -10.54
N ASP A 146 2.84 -0.31 -11.73
CA ASP A 146 3.84 0.63 -12.21
C ASP A 146 3.50 2.03 -11.68
N PHE A 147 4.20 2.47 -10.63
CA PHE A 147 3.94 3.78 -10.01
C PHE A 147 4.29 4.96 -10.92
N TYR A 148 5.23 4.81 -11.86
CA TYR A 148 5.53 5.87 -12.83
C TYR A 148 4.39 6.04 -13.83
N MET A 149 3.87 4.91 -14.31
CA MET A 149 2.67 4.89 -15.13
C MET A 149 1.47 5.47 -14.38
N LEU A 150 1.23 5.03 -13.15
CA LEU A 150 0.12 5.50 -12.33
C LEU A 150 0.17 7.02 -12.08
N GLU A 151 1.34 7.58 -11.76
CA GLU A 151 1.53 9.02 -11.62
C GLU A 151 1.26 9.76 -12.93
N HIS A 152 1.75 9.21 -14.06
CA HIS A 152 1.52 9.76 -15.39
C HIS A 152 0.03 9.79 -15.76
N LEU A 153 -0.70 8.69 -15.54
CA LEU A 153 -2.13 8.60 -15.79
C LEU A 153 -2.91 9.67 -15.02
N ASN A 154 -2.61 9.85 -13.73
CA ASN A 154 -3.24 10.86 -12.90
C ASN A 154 -2.89 12.28 -13.34
N ARG A 155 -1.62 12.56 -13.66
CA ARG A 155 -1.17 13.88 -14.14
C ARG A 155 -1.90 14.32 -15.41
N HIS A 156 -2.25 13.36 -16.27
CA HIS A 156 -2.93 13.62 -17.55
C HIS A 156 -4.46 13.42 -17.48
N ASN A 157 -5.02 13.17 -16.30
CA ASN A 157 -6.45 12.87 -16.08
C ASN A 157 -6.97 11.71 -16.95
N LEU A 158 -6.11 10.70 -17.19
CA LEU A 158 -6.46 9.49 -17.95
C LEU A 158 -7.18 8.46 -17.09
N ILE A 159 -7.12 8.62 -15.76
CA ILE A 159 -7.90 7.84 -14.80
C ILE A 159 -8.58 8.79 -13.79
N PRO A 160 -9.74 8.40 -13.23
CA PRO A 160 -10.35 9.14 -12.14
C PRO A 160 -9.44 9.19 -10.90
N LYS A 161 -9.50 10.29 -10.15
CA LYS A 161 -8.70 10.45 -8.92
C LYS A 161 -8.93 9.33 -7.90
N ALA A 162 -10.16 8.82 -7.78
CA ALA A 162 -10.46 7.71 -6.88
C ALA A 162 -9.69 6.42 -7.24
N VAL A 163 -9.53 6.13 -8.53
CA VAL A 163 -8.73 5.00 -9.02
C VAL A 163 -7.26 5.21 -8.68
N TYR A 164 -6.75 6.42 -8.89
CA TYR A 164 -5.37 6.76 -8.51
C TYR A 164 -5.11 6.57 -7.01
N ASP A 165 -6.00 7.11 -6.16
CA ASP A 165 -5.86 7.03 -4.71
C ASP A 165 -5.97 5.58 -4.21
N TYR A 166 -6.81 4.76 -4.85
CA TYR A 166 -6.92 3.33 -4.58
C TYR A 166 -5.66 2.56 -5.00
N ALA A 167 -5.23 2.70 -6.25
CA ALA A 167 -4.04 2.01 -6.75
C ALA A 167 -2.76 2.40 -6.01
N LYS A 168 -2.68 3.64 -5.52
CA LYS A 168 -1.55 4.14 -4.72
C LYS A 168 -1.46 3.49 -3.34
N GLN A 169 -2.54 2.92 -2.82
CA GLN A 169 -2.54 2.18 -1.55
C GLN A 169 -1.94 0.78 -1.69
N TYR A 170 -1.64 0.33 -2.90
CA TYR A 170 -1.01 -0.98 -3.12
C TYR A 170 0.33 -1.05 -2.39
N GLN A 171 0.49 -2.09 -1.58
CA GLN A 171 1.72 -2.41 -0.88
C GLN A 171 2.13 -3.83 -1.27
N GLU A 172 3.30 -3.96 -1.89
CA GLU A 172 3.95 -5.26 -2.00
C GLU A 172 4.42 -5.67 -0.60
N ILE A 173 3.70 -6.59 0.04
CA ILE A 173 4.18 -7.21 1.28
C ILE A 173 5.25 -8.23 0.89
N ASN A 174 6.45 -7.75 0.59
CA ASN A 174 7.66 -8.58 0.46
C ASN A 174 8.24 -8.88 1.85
N LEU A 175 7.42 -9.46 2.73
CA LEU A 175 7.90 -9.91 4.04
C LEU A 175 8.24 -11.41 3.94
N PRO A 176 9.48 -11.82 4.28
CA PRO A 176 9.79 -13.21 4.52
C PRO A 176 8.76 -13.81 5.50
N PRO A 177 8.40 -15.11 5.38
CA PRO A 177 7.40 -15.74 6.25
C PRO A 177 7.61 -15.45 7.74
N GLU A 178 8.88 -15.35 8.16
CA GLU A 178 9.34 -15.00 9.51
C GLU A 178 8.80 -13.66 10.02
N HIS A 179 8.67 -12.65 9.15
CA HIS A 179 8.16 -11.33 9.50
C HIS A 179 6.62 -11.23 9.43
N THR A 180 5.96 -12.23 8.85
CA THR A 180 4.49 -12.35 8.85
C THR A 180 3.96 -13.23 9.99
N MET A 181 4.83 -13.89 10.76
CA MET A 181 4.44 -14.81 11.84
C MET A 181 3.58 -14.16 12.94
N HIS A 182 3.64 -12.83 13.07
CA HIS A 182 2.85 -12.07 14.05
C HIS A 182 1.64 -11.36 13.45
N ILE A 183 1.42 -11.48 12.14
CA ILE A 183 0.24 -10.93 11.46
C ILE A 183 -0.85 -12.00 11.54
N TYR A 184 -1.65 -11.91 12.60
CA TYR A 184 -2.77 -12.80 12.82
C TYR A 184 -4.02 -12.23 12.14
N ARG A 185 -4.88 -13.13 11.63
CA ARG A 185 -6.22 -12.73 11.18
C ARG A 185 -6.97 -12.07 12.35
N PRO A 186 -7.90 -11.13 12.11
CA PRO A 186 -8.59 -10.40 13.18
C PRO A 186 -9.29 -11.30 14.20
N ASP A 187 -9.70 -12.49 13.79
CA ASP A 187 -10.37 -13.54 14.57
C ASP A 187 -9.41 -14.53 15.25
N PHE A 188 -8.12 -14.50 14.91
CA PHE A 188 -7.13 -15.39 15.50
C PHE A 188 -6.59 -14.81 16.81
N GLU A 189 -6.88 -15.51 17.91
CA GLU A 189 -6.29 -15.21 19.22
C GLU A 189 -5.09 -16.14 19.47
N PRO A 190 -3.87 -15.59 19.57
CA PRO A 190 -2.68 -16.42 19.81
C PRO A 190 -2.79 -17.24 21.10
N PRO A 191 -2.25 -18.47 21.15
CA PRO A 191 -2.31 -19.34 22.32
C PRO A 191 -1.75 -18.69 23.60
N GLU A 192 -0.78 -17.79 23.45
CA GLU A 192 -0.19 -17.02 24.57
C GLU A 192 -1.23 -16.11 25.23
N ARG A 193 -2.05 -15.42 24.42
CA ARG A 193 -3.11 -14.52 24.89
C ARG A 193 -4.24 -15.31 25.57
N GLN A 194 -4.56 -16.50 25.05
CA GLN A 194 -5.49 -17.42 25.70
C GLN A 194 -4.98 -17.87 27.07
N ARG A 195 -3.71 -18.29 27.17
CA ARG A 195 -3.07 -18.70 28.44
C ARG A 195 -2.99 -17.56 29.46
N GLU A 196 -2.73 -16.34 29.01
CA GLU A 196 -2.70 -15.15 29.86
C GLU A 196 -4.09 -14.85 30.43
N ARG A 197 -5.13 -14.94 29.60
CA ARG A 197 -6.53 -14.79 30.01
C ARG A 197 -6.98 -15.89 30.99
N GLU A 198 -6.58 -17.13 30.76
CA GLU A 198 -6.82 -18.23 31.69
C GLU A 198 -6.12 -17.99 33.03
N ARG A 199 -4.88 -17.48 33.00
CA ARG A 199 -4.12 -17.14 34.20
C ARG A 199 -4.75 -15.96 34.95
N SER A 200 -5.24 -14.94 34.25
CA SER A 200 -5.94 -13.81 34.87
C SER A 200 -7.32 -14.19 35.42
N ASN A 201 -8.00 -15.14 34.77
CA ASN A 201 -9.31 -15.66 35.21
C ASN A 201 -9.21 -16.66 36.36
N ARG A 202 -8.02 -17.19 36.67
CA ARG A 202 -7.80 -17.94 37.90
C ARG A 202 -7.89 -16.96 39.08
N VAL A 203 -9.07 -16.87 39.66
CA VAL A 203 -9.26 -16.36 41.03
C VAL A 203 -8.34 -17.18 41.93
N THR A 204 -7.25 -16.57 42.38
CA THR A 204 -6.40 -17.14 43.41
C THR A 204 -7.20 -17.13 44.70
N ASN A 205 -7.95 -18.21 44.92
CA ASN A 205 -8.57 -18.46 46.21
C ASN A 205 -7.46 -18.83 47.20
N ASP A 206 -6.80 -17.80 47.73
CA ASP A 206 -5.78 -17.93 48.75
C ASP A 206 -6.48 -18.26 50.07
N GLN A 207 -6.83 -19.54 50.24
CA GLN A 207 -7.45 -20.09 51.45
C GLN A 207 -6.68 -19.70 52.71
N ARG A 208 -5.35 -19.53 52.60
CA ARG A 208 -4.51 -19.09 53.70
C ARG A 208 -4.78 -17.65 54.11
N LYS A 209 -5.16 -16.79 53.16
CA LYS A 209 -5.56 -15.39 53.39
C LYS A 209 -6.99 -15.32 53.94
N GLU A 210 -7.90 -16.14 53.42
CA GLU A 210 -9.27 -16.25 53.95
C GLU A 210 -9.28 -16.77 55.40
N ASP A 211 -8.48 -17.78 55.72
CA ASP A 211 -8.39 -18.35 57.08
C ASP A 211 -7.81 -17.34 58.09
N ARG A 212 -6.82 -16.55 57.68
CA ARG A 212 -6.30 -15.44 58.51
C ARG A 212 -7.38 -14.41 58.80
N GLN A 213 -8.22 -14.07 57.82
CA GLN A 213 -9.35 -13.14 58.02
C GLN A 213 -10.43 -13.74 58.93
N ARG A 214 -10.75 -15.03 58.77
CA ARG A 214 -11.71 -15.74 59.64
C ARG A 214 -11.25 -15.74 61.09
N LYS A 215 -9.97 -15.99 61.35
CA LYS A 215 -9.40 -15.94 62.71
C LYS A 215 -9.47 -14.54 63.31
N LYS A 216 -9.03 -13.51 62.57
CA LYS A 216 -9.09 -12.11 63.01
C LYS A 216 -10.53 -11.64 63.32
N ASN A 217 -11.52 -12.12 62.56
CA ASN A 217 -12.93 -11.80 62.78
C ASN A 217 -13.53 -12.55 63.97
N ARG A 218 -13.06 -13.76 64.29
CA ARG A 218 -13.42 -14.47 65.53
C ARG A 218 -12.88 -13.73 66.74
N ASP A 219 -11.60 -13.36 66.71
CA ASP A 219 -10.93 -12.71 67.85
C ASP A 219 -11.60 -11.35 68.19
N ARG A 220 -12.01 -10.58 67.18
CA ARG A 220 -12.77 -9.33 67.35
C ARG A 220 -14.19 -9.51 67.91
N LYS A 221 -14.83 -10.66 67.69
CA LYS A 221 -16.17 -10.93 68.23
C LYS A 221 -16.12 -11.35 69.70
N THR A 222 -15.04 -11.99 70.13
CA THR A 222 -14.83 -12.36 71.54
C THR A 222 -14.53 -11.15 72.42
N ASP A 223 -13.80 -10.15 71.94
CA ASP A 223 -13.53 -8.91 72.70
C ASP A 223 -14.78 -8.04 72.90
N LYS A 224 -15.78 -8.14 72.03
CA LYS A 224 -17.00 -7.31 72.09
C LYS A 224 -18.09 -7.84 73.03
N LYS A 225 -17.83 -8.96 73.70
CA LYS A 225 -18.79 -9.71 74.54
C LYS A 225 -18.41 -9.75 76.02
N ARG A 226 -17.43 -8.94 76.43
CA ARG A 226 -16.91 -8.89 77.80
C ARG A 226 -17.18 -7.53 78.43
#